data_AF-A0A7T4YE14-F1
#
_entry.id   AF-A0A7T4YE14-F1
#
_cell.length_a   1.000
_cell.length_b   1.000
_cell.length_c   1.000
_cell.angle_alpha   90.00
_cell.angle_beta   90.00
_cell.angle_gamma   90.00
#
_symmetry.space_group_name_H-M   'P 1'
#
loop_
_entity.id
_entity.type
_entity.pdbx_description
1 polymer ?
#
loop_
_entity_poly.entity_id
_entity_poly.type
_entity_poly.pdbx_seq_one_letter_code
_entity_poly.pdbx_strand_id
1 'polypeptide(L)'
;MMRSRAQLTKLSESGDGADDINVFIHGYKAVDSKEHFEVIKDCILDAMPGETNYLYYWKSGTWTPTRAVLFYRLTRKMTKLRRLNPVAVAAELAAIAAFEVAQFKYKEYKTKRQGRKFIDHISRVPGARARRINLIGHSLGARVIYHALTQREWVDYRINDCVFLGGAADVEGEWDACVENMEGNIYNGYSKSDWVLPLTPDLRDRVGRKQMEVIKRSGKTRVFNKRLHGVGHTDYWPCLMDILPRVWKNEKK
;
A
#
# COMPACT_ATOMS: atom_id res chain seq x y z
N MET A 1 -15.72 -8.09 15.45
CA MET A 1 -14.30 -8.33 15.83
C MET A 1 -13.46 -8.24 14.56
N MET A 2 -12.61 -7.20 14.41
CA MET A 2 -11.82 -7.05 13.19
C MET A 2 -10.78 -8.17 13.09
N ARG A 3 -10.58 -8.69 11.88
CA ARG A 3 -9.86 -9.94 11.66
C ARG A 3 -8.38 -9.78 12.06
N SER A 4 -7.85 -10.70 12.86
CA SER A 4 -6.48 -10.61 13.39
C SER A 4 -5.43 -11.19 12.44
N ARG A 5 -5.87 -12.03 11.49
CA ARG A 5 -5.03 -12.70 10.50
C ARG A 5 -5.16 -12.03 9.14
N ALA A 6 -4.08 -12.12 8.35
CA ALA A 6 -4.10 -11.67 6.98
C ALA A 6 -5.00 -12.56 6.13
N GLN A 7 -5.60 -11.98 5.10
CA GLN A 7 -6.62 -12.62 4.29
C GLN A 7 -6.80 -11.89 2.97
N LEU A 8 -7.40 -12.58 2.02
CA LEU A 8 -7.81 -12.02 0.76
C LEU A 8 -9.34 -12.09 0.68
N THR A 9 -10.00 -10.93 0.63
CA THR A 9 -11.46 -10.82 0.61
C THR A 9 -11.91 -10.44 -0.78
N LYS A 10 -12.79 -11.23 -1.38
CA LYS A 10 -13.47 -10.90 -2.63
C LYS A 10 -14.43 -9.72 -2.40
N LEU A 11 -14.35 -8.70 -3.25
CA LEU A 11 -15.21 -7.52 -3.20
C LEU A 11 -16.28 -7.57 -4.29
N SER A 12 -15.90 -7.98 -5.50
CA SER A 12 -16.77 -8.12 -6.68
C SER A 12 -16.27 -9.24 -7.59
N GLU A 13 -17.11 -9.66 -8.54
CA GLU A 13 -16.77 -10.56 -9.64
C GLU A 13 -17.30 -9.97 -10.94
N SER A 14 -16.52 -10.09 -12.01
CA SER A 14 -16.99 -9.83 -13.37
C SER A 14 -18.09 -10.80 -13.79
N GLY A 15 -19.08 -10.30 -14.55
CA GLY A 15 -20.14 -11.14 -15.11
C GLY A 15 -19.65 -12.17 -16.13
N ASP A 16 -18.55 -11.91 -16.83
CA ASP A 16 -18.16 -12.65 -18.03
C ASP A 16 -17.09 -13.74 -17.79
N GLY A 17 -16.65 -13.93 -16.54
CA GLY A 17 -15.77 -15.04 -16.11
C GLY A 17 -14.34 -15.08 -16.69
N ALA A 18 -14.07 -14.31 -17.75
CA ALA A 18 -12.79 -14.25 -18.47
C ALA A 18 -11.88 -13.07 -18.04
N ASP A 19 -12.34 -12.21 -17.12
CA ASP A 19 -11.65 -10.96 -16.81
C ASP A 19 -10.43 -11.13 -15.89
N ASP A 20 -9.60 -10.10 -15.84
CA ASP A 20 -8.46 -10.03 -14.92
C ASP A 20 -8.92 -10.03 -13.45
N ILE A 21 -8.07 -10.54 -12.56
CA ILE A 21 -8.24 -10.45 -11.11
C ILE A 21 -7.42 -9.26 -10.61
N ASN A 22 -8.08 -8.26 -10.03
CA ASN A 22 -7.39 -7.13 -9.40
C ASN A 22 -7.29 -7.33 -7.89
N VAL A 23 -6.07 -7.34 -7.36
CA VAL A 23 -5.81 -7.51 -5.94
C VAL A 23 -5.21 -6.24 -5.36
N PHE A 24 -6.00 -5.56 -4.53
CA PHE A 24 -5.60 -4.37 -3.80
C PHE A 24 -4.95 -4.75 -2.48
N ILE A 25 -3.84 -4.10 -2.14
CA ILE A 25 -3.10 -4.32 -0.89
C ILE A 25 -2.89 -2.98 -0.20
N HIS A 26 -3.45 -2.86 1.00
CA HIS A 26 -3.44 -1.60 1.74
C HIS A 26 -2.15 -1.35 2.53
N GLY A 27 -1.90 -0.07 2.77
CA GLY A 27 -0.76 0.46 3.50
C GLY A 27 -0.89 0.45 5.02
N TYR A 28 0.11 1.04 5.69
CA TYR A 28 0.16 1.23 7.15
C TYR A 28 -1.09 1.98 7.65
N LYS A 29 -1.82 1.41 8.62
CA LYS A 29 -3.03 1.98 9.24
C LYS A 29 -4.21 2.30 8.30
N ALA A 30 -4.13 1.99 7.01
CA ALA A 30 -5.21 2.26 6.05
C ALA A 30 -6.50 1.48 6.39
N VAL A 31 -6.38 0.25 6.93
CA VAL A 31 -7.50 -0.53 7.46
C VAL A 31 -7.18 -0.94 8.90
N ASP A 32 -7.79 -0.27 9.87
CA ASP A 32 -7.67 -0.62 11.29
C ASP A 32 -9.02 -0.74 12.03
N SER A 33 -10.12 -0.50 11.31
CA SER A 33 -11.48 -0.73 11.76
C SER A 33 -12.33 -1.37 10.64
N LYS A 34 -13.53 -1.83 10.98
CA LYS A 34 -14.47 -2.36 9.97
C LYS A 34 -14.95 -1.24 9.06
N GLU A 35 -15.14 -0.05 9.62
CA GLU A 35 -15.58 1.14 8.91
C GLU A 35 -14.54 1.56 7.85
N HIS A 36 -13.25 1.58 8.21
CA HIS A 36 -12.19 1.84 7.23
C HIS A 36 -12.09 0.76 6.14
N PHE A 37 -12.40 -0.50 6.47
CA PHE A 37 -12.48 -1.56 5.48
C PHE A 37 -13.60 -1.30 4.46
N GLU A 38 -14.79 -0.93 4.92
CA GLU A 38 -15.92 -0.61 4.01
C GLU A 38 -15.60 0.63 3.16
N VAL A 39 -15.02 1.70 3.73
CA VAL A 39 -14.61 2.87 2.95
C VAL A 39 -13.64 2.51 1.83
N ILE A 40 -12.60 1.72 2.12
CA ILE A 40 -11.64 1.31 1.09
C ILE A 40 -12.28 0.39 0.06
N LYS A 41 -13.19 -0.49 0.48
CA LYS A 41 -13.96 -1.33 -0.44
C LYS A 41 -14.79 -0.47 -1.40
N ASP A 42 -15.51 0.53 -0.90
CA ASP A 42 -16.33 1.42 -1.72
C ASP A 42 -15.44 2.18 -2.72
N CYS A 43 -14.32 2.75 -2.29
CA CYS A 43 -13.36 3.39 -3.19
C CYS A 43 -12.85 2.46 -4.31
N ILE A 44 -12.63 1.17 -4.02
CA ILE A 44 -12.20 0.18 -5.02
C ILE A 44 -13.32 -0.11 -6.02
N LEU A 45 -14.55 -0.31 -5.52
CA LEU A 45 -15.70 -0.63 -6.36
C LEU A 45 -16.10 0.55 -7.26
N ASP A 46 -15.94 1.78 -6.79
CA ASP A 46 -16.14 2.98 -7.59
C ASP A 46 -15.06 3.15 -8.67
N ALA A 47 -13.80 2.86 -8.33
CA ALA A 47 -12.69 3.00 -9.27
C ALA A 47 -12.64 1.90 -10.34
N MET A 48 -13.17 0.71 -10.05
CA MET A 48 -13.09 -0.48 -10.90
C MET A 48 -14.44 -1.23 -10.94
N PRO A 49 -15.51 -0.57 -11.41
CA PRO A 49 -16.84 -1.15 -11.41
C PRO A 49 -16.92 -2.34 -12.36
N GLY A 50 -17.63 -3.39 -11.96
CA GLY A 50 -17.86 -4.58 -12.79
C GLY A 50 -16.65 -5.50 -12.99
N GLU A 51 -15.48 -5.18 -12.44
CA GLU A 51 -14.30 -6.05 -12.50
C GLU A 51 -14.25 -7.03 -11.31
N THR A 52 -13.41 -8.07 -11.42
CA THR A 52 -13.13 -8.98 -10.30
C THR A 52 -12.10 -8.36 -9.36
N ASN A 53 -12.59 -7.81 -8.25
CA ASN A 53 -11.74 -7.11 -7.29
C ASN A 53 -11.63 -7.87 -5.97
N TYR A 54 -10.42 -7.90 -5.42
CA TYR A 54 -10.10 -8.43 -4.11
C TYR A 54 -9.33 -7.41 -3.29
N LEU A 55 -9.53 -7.42 -1.97
CA LEU A 55 -8.72 -6.67 -1.02
C LEU A 55 -7.97 -7.63 -0.11
N TYR A 56 -6.64 -7.55 -0.17
CA TYR A 56 -5.75 -8.20 0.77
C TYR A 56 -5.64 -7.38 2.05
N TYR A 57 -6.34 -7.83 3.08
CA TYR A 57 -6.25 -7.27 4.41
C TYR A 57 -5.12 -7.94 5.20
N TRP A 58 -4.32 -7.13 5.88
CA TRP A 58 -3.35 -7.58 6.86
C TRP A 58 -3.27 -6.56 7.99
N LYS A 59 -2.84 -6.98 9.19
CA LYS A 59 -2.70 -6.06 10.34
C LYS A 59 -1.49 -5.13 10.16
N SER A 60 -1.63 -4.16 9.27
CA SER A 60 -0.57 -3.24 8.81
C SER A 60 -0.26 -2.15 9.83
N GLY A 61 -1.12 -1.94 10.81
CA GLY A 61 -1.01 -0.90 11.82
C GLY A 61 -2.34 -0.78 12.55
N THR A 62 -2.37 0.00 13.62
CA THR A 62 -3.60 0.46 14.24
C THR A 62 -3.38 1.93 14.55
N TRP A 63 -4.38 2.79 14.36
CA TRP A 63 -4.37 4.08 15.01
C TRP A 63 -4.36 3.83 16.51
N THR A 64 -3.16 3.89 17.10
CA THR A 64 -3.02 3.90 18.53
C THR A 64 -3.75 5.13 19.06
N PRO A 65 -4.45 5.04 20.19
CA PRO A 65 -5.03 6.19 20.85
C PRO A 65 -3.98 7.20 21.33
N THR A 66 -2.73 7.19 20.87
CA THR A 66 -1.66 8.12 21.25
C THR A 66 -2.09 9.58 21.06
N ARG A 67 -2.86 9.89 20.00
CA ARG A 67 -3.47 11.22 19.83
C ARG A 67 -4.60 11.51 20.81
N ALA A 68 -5.41 10.51 21.16
CA ALA A 68 -6.44 10.64 22.20
C ALA A 68 -5.84 10.71 23.61
N VAL A 69 -4.74 10.03 23.89
CA VAL A 69 -3.95 10.11 25.13
C VAL A 69 -3.26 11.47 25.23
N LEU A 70 -2.73 12.00 24.12
CA LEU A 70 -2.19 13.35 24.04
C LEU A 70 -3.29 14.39 24.27
N PHE A 71 -4.43 14.25 23.60
CA PHE A 71 -5.59 15.13 23.76
C PHE A 71 -6.16 15.05 25.18
N TYR A 72 -6.31 13.85 25.74
CA TYR A 72 -6.73 13.60 27.12
C TYR A 72 -5.73 14.16 28.14
N ARG A 73 -4.42 14.00 27.92
CA ARG A 73 -3.38 14.56 28.81
C ARG A 73 -3.28 16.07 28.71
N LEU A 74 -3.44 16.65 27.52
CA LEU A 74 -3.50 18.09 27.31
C LEU A 74 -4.74 18.69 27.98
N THR A 75 -5.93 18.14 27.73
CA THR A 75 -7.19 18.61 28.32
C THR A 75 -7.25 18.42 29.84
N ARG A 76 -6.72 17.31 30.37
CA ARG A 76 -6.67 17.06 31.82
C ARG A 76 -5.57 17.85 32.54
N LYS A 77 -4.52 18.29 31.85
CA LYS A 77 -3.55 19.27 32.38
C LYS A 77 -4.03 20.72 32.23
N MET A 78 -4.93 21.02 31.29
CA MET A 78 -5.55 22.35 31.15
C MET A 78 -6.53 22.69 32.28
N THR A 79 -7.18 21.70 32.90
CA THR A 79 -8.03 21.90 34.09
C THR A 79 -7.24 22.08 35.40
N LYS A 80 -5.92 21.85 35.40
CA LYS A 80 -4.98 22.23 36.48
C LYS A 80 -4.00 23.29 35.96
N LEU A 81 -4.51 24.48 35.66
CA LEU A 81 -3.73 25.61 35.14
C LEU A 81 -2.68 26.11 36.16
N ARG A 82 -1.40 25.79 35.93
CA ARG A 82 -0.24 26.73 35.98
C ARG A 82 1.09 25.97 36.00
N ARG A 83 1.82 25.99 34.87
CA ARG A 83 3.19 25.48 34.63
C ARG A 83 3.24 24.13 33.88
N LEU A 84 2.89 24.16 32.60
CA LEU A 84 3.45 23.20 31.64
C LEU A 84 4.85 23.68 31.28
N ASN A 85 5.87 22.87 31.57
CA ASN A 85 7.22 23.12 31.06
C ASN A 85 7.21 22.84 29.53
N PRO A 86 7.55 23.81 28.67
CA PRO A 86 7.57 23.62 27.22
C PRO A 86 8.48 22.46 26.80
N VAL A 87 9.57 22.21 27.55
CA VAL A 87 10.48 21.08 27.33
C VAL A 87 9.76 19.75 27.56
N ALA A 88 8.90 19.66 28.58
CA ALA A 88 8.14 18.44 28.87
C ALA A 88 7.11 18.16 27.77
N VAL A 89 6.45 19.19 27.24
CA VAL A 89 5.52 19.06 26.11
C VAL A 89 6.28 18.59 24.86
N ALA A 90 7.43 19.20 24.56
CA ALA A 90 8.27 18.80 23.43
C ALA A 90 8.76 17.35 23.56
N ALA A 91 9.19 16.93 24.75
CA ALA A 91 9.62 15.56 25.03
C ALA A 91 8.49 14.54 24.83
N GLU A 92 7.27 14.84 25.28
CA GLU A 92 6.10 13.97 25.06
C GLU A 92 5.78 13.82 23.55
N LEU A 93 5.83 14.92 22.79
CA LEU A 93 5.62 14.88 21.33
C LEU A 93 6.70 14.07 20.62
N ALA A 94 7.97 14.24 21.01
CA ALA A 94 9.09 13.47 20.46
C ALA A 94 8.95 11.97 20.74
N ALA A 95 8.55 11.58 21.96
CA ALA A 95 8.33 10.19 22.31
C ALA A 95 7.21 9.54 21.49
N ILE A 96 6.11 10.26 21.23
CA ILE A 96 5.02 9.79 20.36
C ILE A 96 5.52 9.60 18.93
N ALA A 97 6.24 10.59 18.38
CA ALA A 97 6.81 10.49 17.05
C ALA A 97 7.75 9.28 16.93
N ALA A 98 8.63 9.08 17.91
CA ALA A 98 9.53 7.93 17.97
C ALA A 98 8.77 6.59 18.02
N PHE A 99 7.68 6.53 18.81
CA PHE A 99 6.83 5.34 18.87
C PHE A 99 6.16 5.04 17.51
N GLU A 100 5.62 6.05 16.83
CA GLU A 100 4.99 5.91 15.52
C GLU A 100 6.00 5.44 14.46
N VAL A 101 7.22 6.00 14.47
CA VAL A 101 8.33 5.55 13.63
C VAL A 101 8.68 4.09 13.92
N ALA A 102 8.81 3.70 15.20
CA ALA A 102 9.11 2.32 15.59
C ALA A 102 8.00 1.34 15.15
N GLN A 103 6.73 1.72 15.31
CA GLN A 103 5.60 0.93 14.82
C GLN A 103 5.61 0.79 13.31
N PHE A 104 5.87 1.88 12.58
CA PHE A 104 6.01 1.82 11.13
C PHE A 104 7.14 0.86 10.73
N LYS A 105 8.35 1.01 11.32
CA LYS A 105 9.51 0.14 11.04
C LYS A 105 9.22 -1.34 11.33
N TYR A 106 8.54 -1.61 12.43
CA TYR A 106 8.12 -2.96 12.77
C TYR A 106 7.16 -3.55 11.71
N LYS A 107 6.23 -2.74 11.19
CA LYS A 107 5.28 -3.17 10.16
C LYS A 107 5.92 -3.28 8.79
N GLU A 108 6.83 -2.37 8.48
CA GLU A 108 7.71 -2.42 7.32
C GLU A 108 8.49 -3.74 7.30
N TYR A 109 9.13 -4.14 8.40
CA TYR A 109 9.80 -5.44 8.53
C TYR A 109 8.83 -6.62 8.30
N LYS A 110 7.60 -6.53 8.83
CA LYS A 110 6.59 -7.58 8.65
C LYS A 110 6.09 -7.74 7.21
N THR A 111 6.28 -6.75 6.34
CA THR A 111 5.89 -6.88 4.92
C THR A 111 6.60 -8.06 4.25
N LYS A 112 7.85 -8.36 4.61
CA LYS A 112 8.59 -9.54 4.11
C LYS A 112 7.84 -10.85 4.38
N ARG A 113 7.32 -11.01 5.60
CA ARG A 113 6.51 -12.19 5.96
C ARG A 113 5.16 -12.19 5.25
N GLN A 114 4.54 -11.03 5.06
CA GLN A 114 3.26 -10.95 4.32
C GLN A 114 3.47 -11.32 2.85
N GLY A 115 4.49 -10.75 2.18
CA GLY A 115 4.82 -11.04 0.78
C GLY A 115 5.08 -12.51 0.53
N ARG A 116 5.89 -13.16 1.39
CA ARG A 116 6.13 -14.63 1.30
C ARG A 116 4.87 -15.48 1.45
N LYS A 117 3.91 -15.06 2.26
CA LYS A 117 2.65 -15.79 2.46
C LYS A 117 1.56 -15.37 1.49
N PHE A 118 1.80 -14.34 0.68
CA PHE A 118 0.77 -13.77 -0.17
C PHE A 118 0.30 -14.77 -1.23
N ILE A 119 1.21 -15.58 -1.76
CA ILE A 119 0.88 -16.62 -2.73
C ILE A 119 -0.09 -17.67 -2.18
N ASP A 120 0.00 -18.03 -0.89
CA ASP A 120 -0.97 -18.92 -0.24
C ASP A 120 -2.39 -18.37 -0.28
N HIS A 121 -2.53 -17.04 -0.27
CA HIS A 121 -3.84 -16.40 -0.36
C HIS A 121 -4.34 -16.35 -1.80
N ILE A 122 -3.45 -16.05 -2.75
CA ILE A 122 -3.77 -16.06 -4.19
C ILE A 122 -4.15 -17.46 -4.67
N SER A 123 -3.47 -18.51 -4.20
CA SER A 123 -3.72 -19.89 -4.61
C SER A 123 -5.14 -20.39 -4.29
N ARG A 124 -5.83 -19.71 -3.36
CA ARG A 124 -7.21 -19.99 -2.96
C ARG A 124 -8.25 -19.18 -3.76
N VAL A 125 -7.81 -18.26 -4.61
CA VAL A 125 -8.71 -17.48 -5.47
C VAL A 125 -9.15 -18.36 -6.65
N PRO A 126 -10.47 -18.48 -6.90
CA PRO A 126 -10.98 -19.22 -8.05
C PRO A 126 -10.38 -18.73 -9.37
N GLY A 127 -9.84 -19.65 -10.17
CA GLY A 127 -9.26 -19.32 -11.47
C GLY A 127 -7.92 -18.58 -11.44
N ALA A 128 -7.27 -18.39 -10.28
CA ALA A 128 -6.03 -17.60 -10.14
C ALA A 128 -4.87 -18.04 -11.06
N ARG A 129 -4.79 -19.33 -11.41
CA ARG A 129 -3.75 -19.84 -12.33
C ARG A 129 -4.07 -19.61 -13.81
N ALA A 130 -5.35 -19.48 -14.16
CA ALA A 130 -5.79 -19.33 -15.55
C ALA A 130 -5.96 -17.85 -15.95
N ARG A 131 -6.34 -17.01 -14.98
CA ARG A 131 -6.65 -15.58 -15.17
C ARG A 131 -5.41 -14.73 -14.93
N ARG A 132 -5.32 -13.60 -15.62
CA ARG A 132 -4.29 -12.58 -15.34
C ARG A 132 -4.56 -11.94 -13.99
N ILE A 133 -3.51 -11.67 -13.23
CA ILE A 133 -3.60 -11.07 -11.89
C ILE A 133 -2.88 -9.72 -11.91
N ASN A 134 -3.61 -8.66 -11.58
CA ASN A 134 -3.06 -7.33 -11.36
C ASN A 134 -2.89 -7.08 -9.86
N LEU A 135 -1.73 -6.58 -9.43
CA LEU A 135 -1.44 -6.30 -8.03
C LEU A 135 -1.33 -4.79 -7.80
N ILE A 136 -2.21 -4.23 -6.98
CA ILE A 136 -2.28 -2.79 -6.70
C ILE A 136 -1.91 -2.54 -5.25
N GLY A 137 -0.75 -1.91 -5.01
CA GLY A 137 -0.19 -1.70 -3.68
C GLY A 137 -0.10 -0.23 -3.30
N HIS A 138 -0.77 0.16 -2.22
CA HIS A 138 -0.59 1.47 -1.60
C HIS A 138 0.44 1.42 -0.46
N SER A 139 1.39 2.35 -0.41
CA SER A 139 2.33 2.48 0.72
C SER A 139 3.03 1.14 1.04
N LEU A 140 2.94 0.63 2.28
CA LEU A 140 3.49 -0.69 2.66
C LEU A 140 2.94 -1.85 1.81
N GLY A 141 1.77 -1.71 1.19
CA GLY A 141 1.23 -2.70 0.27
C GLY A 141 2.10 -2.92 -0.97
N ALA A 142 2.73 -1.86 -1.50
CA ALA A 142 3.71 -1.99 -2.58
C ALA A 142 4.94 -2.82 -2.12
N ARG A 143 5.34 -2.67 -0.85
CA ARG A 143 6.44 -3.46 -0.26
C ARG A 143 6.06 -4.92 -0.05
N VAL A 144 4.79 -5.22 0.23
CA VAL A 144 4.27 -6.60 0.25
C VAL A 144 4.39 -7.22 -1.15
N ILE A 145 4.00 -6.50 -2.21
CA ILE A 145 4.14 -6.95 -3.60
C ILE A 145 5.61 -7.21 -3.95
N TYR A 146 6.50 -6.26 -3.64
CA TYR A 146 7.96 -6.43 -3.86
C TYR A 146 8.47 -7.73 -3.23
N HIS A 147 8.16 -7.98 -1.96
CA HIS A 147 8.59 -9.19 -1.28
C HIS A 147 7.90 -10.46 -1.76
N ALA A 148 6.70 -10.36 -2.34
CA ALA A 148 6.02 -11.46 -2.98
C ALA A 148 6.73 -11.83 -4.29
N LEU A 149 6.94 -10.87 -5.20
CA LEU A 149 7.46 -11.11 -6.55
C LEU A 149 8.97 -11.34 -6.63
N THR A 150 9.72 -11.07 -5.57
CA THR A 150 11.12 -11.51 -5.45
C THR A 150 11.24 -13.01 -5.16
N GLN A 151 10.13 -13.71 -4.86
CA GLN A 151 10.13 -15.17 -4.72
C GLN A 151 9.90 -15.84 -6.09
N ARG A 152 10.50 -17.01 -6.34
CA ARG A 152 10.35 -17.77 -7.60
C ARG A 152 9.05 -18.58 -7.71
N GLU A 153 8.16 -18.44 -6.74
CA GLU A 153 6.98 -19.29 -6.58
C GLU A 153 5.81 -18.91 -7.52
N TRP A 154 5.96 -17.84 -8.32
CA TRP A 154 4.91 -17.29 -9.18
C TRP A 154 4.83 -17.89 -10.58
N VAL A 155 5.66 -18.90 -10.90
CA VAL A 155 5.77 -19.48 -12.25
C VAL A 155 4.44 -19.99 -12.83
N ASP A 156 3.54 -20.48 -11.96
CA ASP A 156 2.21 -20.99 -12.36
C ASP A 156 1.10 -19.93 -12.36
N TYR A 157 1.45 -18.66 -12.13
CA TYR A 157 0.51 -17.56 -12.03
C TYR A 157 0.82 -16.49 -13.08
N ARG A 158 -0.24 -16.00 -13.71
CA ARG A 158 -0.15 -14.98 -14.76
C ARG A 158 -0.17 -13.58 -14.15
N ILE A 159 0.90 -13.22 -13.42
CA ILE A 159 1.01 -11.87 -12.86
C ILE A 159 1.16 -10.88 -14.01
N ASN A 160 0.12 -10.09 -14.27
CA ASN A 160 0.08 -9.14 -15.36
C ASN A 160 0.73 -7.82 -14.90
N ASP A 161 -0.04 -6.87 -14.40
CA ASP A 161 0.48 -5.55 -14.03
C ASP A 161 0.60 -5.37 -12.51
N CYS A 162 1.62 -4.62 -12.10
CA CYS A 162 1.76 -4.13 -10.73
C CYS A 162 1.64 -2.61 -10.70
N VAL A 163 0.80 -2.09 -9.82
CA VAL A 163 0.56 -0.66 -9.68
C VAL A 163 0.95 -0.22 -8.26
N PHE A 164 1.88 0.71 -8.16
CA PHE A 164 2.31 1.27 -6.89
C PHE A 164 1.75 2.68 -6.73
N LEU A 165 1.02 2.88 -5.64
CA LEU A 165 0.39 4.14 -5.28
C LEU A 165 1.06 4.66 -4.01
N GLY A 166 1.97 5.64 -4.14
CA GLY A 166 2.70 6.15 -2.98
C GLY A 166 3.49 5.04 -2.26
N GLY A 167 4.10 4.13 -3.02
CA GLY A 167 4.69 2.89 -2.49
C GLY A 167 5.86 3.10 -1.52
N ALA A 168 5.87 2.31 -0.44
CA ALA A 168 6.92 2.33 0.59
C ALA A 168 7.99 1.23 0.38
N ALA A 169 8.06 0.66 -0.82
CA ALA A 169 9.18 -0.18 -1.23
C ALA A 169 10.41 0.67 -1.56
N ASP A 170 11.59 0.08 -1.46
CA ASP A 170 12.86 0.77 -1.67
C ASP A 170 13.13 0.93 -3.17
N VAL A 171 13.64 2.09 -3.60
CA VAL A 171 13.97 2.33 -5.02
C VAL A 171 15.07 1.38 -5.49
N GLU A 172 16.09 1.14 -4.66
CA GLU A 172 17.25 0.28 -4.95
C GLU A 172 16.96 -1.23 -4.74
N GLY A 173 15.70 -1.63 -4.83
CA GLY A 173 15.30 -3.04 -4.70
C GLY A 173 15.67 -3.90 -5.92
N GLU A 174 15.55 -5.21 -5.77
CA GLU A 174 15.72 -6.21 -6.85
C GLU A 174 14.51 -6.22 -7.81
N TRP A 175 14.22 -5.08 -8.42
CA TRP A 175 13.05 -4.89 -9.28
C TRP A 175 13.13 -5.71 -10.57
N ASP A 176 14.33 -6.02 -11.06
CA ASP A 176 14.54 -6.97 -12.16
C ASP A 176 13.99 -8.35 -11.84
N ALA A 177 14.23 -8.86 -10.63
CA ALA A 177 13.69 -10.15 -10.20
C ALA A 177 12.15 -10.12 -10.08
N CYS A 178 11.58 -8.97 -9.69
CA CYS A 178 10.12 -8.80 -9.74
C CYS A 178 9.59 -8.86 -11.18
N VAL A 179 10.22 -8.14 -12.12
CA VAL A 179 9.82 -8.11 -13.53
C VAL A 179 9.96 -9.48 -14.20
N GLU A 180 10.93 -10.30 -13.79
CA GLU A 180 11.10 -11.68 -14.28
C GLU A 180 9.92 -12.59 -13.91
N ASN A 181 9.24 -12.34 -12.80
CA ASN A 181 8.07 -13.11 -12.34
C ASN A 181 6.74 -12.52 -12.83
N MET A 182 6.75 -11.64 -13.83
CA MET A 182 5.57 -10.96 -14.37
C MET A 182 5.48 -11.05 -15.89
N GLU A 183 4.26 -11.17 -16.42
CA GLU A 183 3.92 -11.01 -17.84
C GLU A 183 3.85 -9.52 -18.24
N GLY A 184 3.28 -8.67 -17.38
CA GLY A 184 2.99 -7.26 -17.68
C GLY A 184 4.02 -6.30 -17.08
N ASN A 185 3.59 -5.14 -16.57
CA ASN A 185 4.49 -4.02 -16.25
C ASN A 185 4.30 -3.49 -14.82
N ILE A 186 5.32 -2.80 -14.33
CA ILE A 186 5.25 -2.02 -13.10
C ILE A 186 4.89 -0.57 -13.45
N TYR A 187 3.83 -0.05 -12.84
CA TYR A 187 3.40 1.34 -12.92
C TYR A 187 3.59 2.01 -11.56
N ASN A 188 4.54 2.94 -11.48
CA ASN A 188 4.85 3.66 -10.26
C ASN A 188 4.20 5.04 -10.25
N GLY A 189 3.09 5.18 -9.53
CA GLY A 189 2.43 6.44 -9.21
C GLY A 189 3.07 7.12 -8.01
N TYR A 190 3.96 8.08 -8.28
CA TYR A 190 4.76 8.75 -7.25
C TYR A 190 4.39 10.23 -7.10
N SER A 191 4.45 10.74 -5.88
CA SER A 191 4.18 12.15 -5.56
C SER A 191 5.30 12.75 -4.72
N LYS A 192 5.75 13.95 -5.11
CA LYS A 192 6.68 14.74 -4.29
C LYS A 192 5.96 15.40 -3.10
N SER A 193 4.64 15.58 -3.19
CA SER A 193 3.81 16.15 -2.12
C SER A 193 3.51 15.16 -0.98
N ASP A 194 3.88 13.88 -1.15
CA ASP A 194 3.83 12.88 -0.09
C ASP A 194 4.87 13.20 1.00
N TRP A 195 4.41 13.74 2.12
CA TRP A 195 5.26 14.13 3.25
C TRP A 195 5.41 13.03 4.30
N VAL A 196 4.75 11.87 4.15
CA VAL A 196 4.78 10.79 5.15
C VAL A 196 5.99 9.88 4.96
N LEU A 197 6.29 9.49 3.71
CA LEU A 197 7.44 8.63 3.42
C LEU A 197 8.83 9.17 3.85
N PRO A 198 9.15 10.49 3.83
CA PRO A 198 10.43 11.00 4.34
C PRO A 198 10.55 10.99 5.86
N LEU A 199 9.46 10.79 6.61
CA LEU A 199 9.52 10.77 8.07
C LEU A 199 10.15 9.49 8.62
N THR A 200 10.53 8.57 7.73
CA THR A 200 11.29 7.38 8.11
C THR A 200 12.77 7.74 8.24
N PRO A 201 13.41 7.49 9.40
CA PRO A 201 14.75 8.00 9.72
C PRO A 201 15.87 7.28 8.95
N ASP A 202 15.56 6.32 8.09
CA ASP A 202 16.54 5.43 7.48
C ASP A 202 17.04 5.92 6.13
N LEU A 203 16.73 7.16 5.74
CA LEU A 203 17.20 7.84 4.53
C LEU A 203 16.94 7.09 3.21
N ARG A 204 16.22 5.96 3.26
CA ARG A 204 15.95 5.11 2.11
C ARG A 204 14.95 5.78 1.18
N ASP A 205 15.32 5.81 -0.08
CA ASP A 205 14.46 6.28 -1.14
C ASP A 205 13.31 5.32 -1.40
N ARG A 206 12.09 5.88 -1.40
CA ARG A 206 10.85 5.12 -1.57
C ARG A 206 10.25 5.38 -2.94
N VAL A 207 9.78 4.31 -3.59
CA VAL A 207 9.20 4.38 -4.94
C VAL A 207 8.01 5.34 -5.02
N GLY A 208 7.29 5.57 -3.91
CA GLY A 208 6.18 6.52 -3.82
C GLY A 208 6.56 7.99 -3.91
N ARG A 209 7.85 8.35 -3.79
CA ARG A 209 8.34 9.74 -3.91
C ARG A 209 9.34 9.97 -5.02
N LYS A 210 9.89 8.89 -5.56
CA LYS A 210 10.95 8.94 -6.56
C LYS A 210 10.62 8.02 -7.72
N GLN A 211 11.26 8.30 -8.85
CA GLN A 211 11.19 7.42 -10.00
C GLN A 211 11.99 6.15 -9.71
N MET A 212 11.44 5.02 -10.12
CA MET A 212 12.17 3.77 -10.24
C MET A 212 13.04 3.80 -11.49
N GLU A 213 14.12 3.03 -11.49
CA GLU A 213 14.92 2.83 -12.69
C GLU A 213 14.11 2.18 -13.82
N VAL A 214 14.42 2.57 -15.04
CA VAL A 214 13.74 2.03 -16.23
C VAL A 214 14.34 0.65 -16.54
N ILE A 215 13.56 -0.39 -16.28
CA ILE A 215 13.93 -1.76 -16.64
C ILE A 215 13.40 -2.07 -18.04
N LYS A 216 14.24 -2.69 -18.88
CA LYS A 216 13.87 -3.20 -20.20
C LYS A 216 14.04 -4.71 -20.26
N ARG A 217 13.09 -5.41 -20.87
CA ARG A 217 13.18 -6.85 -21.20
C ARG A 217 12.77 -7.09 -22.63
N SER A 218 13.59 -7.84 -23.38
CA SER A 218 13.39 -8.08 -24.81
C SER A 218 13.15 -6.78 -25.60
N GLY A 219 13.93 -5.73 -25.28
CA GLY A 219 13.82 -4.41 -25.91
C GLY A 219 12.64 -3.54 -25.46
N LYS A 220 11.71 -4.05 -24.64
CA LYS A 220 10.52 -3.32 -24.19
C LYS A 220 10.69 -2.79 -22.77
N THR A 221 10.29 -1.55 -22.53
CA THR A 221 10.22 -0.96 -21.18
C THR A 221 9.18 -1.69 -20.34
N ARG A 222 9.54 -2.07 -19.11
CA ARG A 222 8.69 -2.79 -18.15
C ARG A 222 8.33 -1.99 -16.90
N VAL A 223 8.98 -0.84 -16.69
CA VAL A 223 8.72 0.06 -15.55
C VAL A 223 8.34 1.44 -16.05
N PHE A 224 7.17 1.93 -15.63
CA PHE A 224 6.60 3.20 -16.04
C PHE A 224 6.37 4.09 -14.82
N ASN A 225 7.07 5.22 -14.76
CA ASN A 225 6.91 6.19 -13.67
C ASN A 225 5.89 7.27 -14.06
N LYS A 226 4.89 7.50 -13.21
CA LYS A 226 3.85 8.51 -13.39
C LYS A 226 3.84 9.46 -12.19
N ARG A 227 4.18 10.73 -12.44
CA ARG A 227 4.17 11.75 -11.39
C ARG A 227 2.74 12.22 -11.13
N LEU A 228 2.33 12.12 -9.88
CA LEU A 228 1.08 12.68 -9.37
C LEU A 228 1.37 14.01 -8.70
N HIS A 229 0.77 15.09 -9.22
CA HIS A 229 0.87 16.42 -8.65
C HIS A 229 -0.23 16.64 -7.60
N GLY A 230 0.13 17.20 -6.45
CA GLY A 230 -0.84 17.57 -5.40
C GLY A 230 -1.35 16.42 -4.53
N VAL A 231 -1.03 15.17 -4.87
CA VAL A 231 -1.52 13.98 -4.13
C VAL A 231 -0.65 13.75 -2.88
N GLY A 232 -1.26 13.82 -1.70
CA GLY A 232 -0.67 13.44 -0.42
C GLY A 232 -0.82 11.94 -0.12
N HIS A 233 -0.11 11.45 0.89
CA HIS A 233 -0.05 10.01 1.20
C HIS A 233 -1.39 9.37 1.57
N THR A 234 -2.31 10.17 2.11
CA THR A 234 -3.65 9.73 2.54
C THR A 234 -4.69 9.81 1.45
N ASP A 235 -4.38 10.47 0.32
CA ASP A 235 -5.36 10.82 -0.70
C ASP A 235 -5.59 9.69 -1.70
N TYR A 236 -4.71 8.68 -1.70
CA TYR A 236 -4.76 7.57 -2.66
C TYR A 236 -6.04 6.75 -2.62
N TRP A 237 -6.65 6.54 -1.44
CA TRP A 237 -7.92 5.80 -1.34
C TRP A 237 -9.11 6.70 -1.65
N PRO A 238 -9.29 7.87 -1.01
CA PRO A 238 -10.42 8.75 -1.31
C PRO A 238 -10.48 9.23 -2.77
N CYS A 239 -9.32 9.35 -3.43
CA CYS A 239 -9.22 9.78 -4.82
C CYS A 239 -8.84 8.63 -5.77
N LEU A 240 -9.08 7.36 -5.39
CA LEU A 240 -8.65 6.21 -6.17
C LEU A 240 -9.22 6.22 -7.60
N MET A 241 -10.49 6.60 -7.75
CA MET A 241 -11.20 6.73 -9.03
C MET A 241 -10.46 7.67 -9.99
N ASP A 242 -9.92 8.79 -9.49
CA ASP A 242 -9.17 9.76 -10.31
C ASP A 242 -7.70 9.36 -10.50
N ILE A 243 -7.08 8.76 -9.47
CA ILE A 243 -5.65 8.47 -9.46
C ILE A 243 -5.32 7.25 -10.32
N LEU A 244 -6.11 6.17 -10.23
CA LEU A 244 -5.79 4.91 -10.87
C LEU A 244 -5.66 5.01 -12.40
N PRO A 245 -6.57 5.71 -13.12
CA PRO A 245 -6.43 5.90 -14.56
C PRO A 245 -5.19 6.72 -14.95
N ARG A 246 -4.80 7.70 -14.14
CA ARG A 246 -3.60 8.53 -14.39
C ARG A 246 -2.29 7.74 -14.30
N VAL A 247 -2.30 6.61 -13.59
CA VAL A 247 -1.11 5.77 -13.36
C VAL A 247 -1.06 4.57 -14.29
N TRP A 248 -2.18 3.86 -14.46
CA TRP A 248 -2.21 2.54 -15.10
C TRP A 248 -3.20 2.45 -16.25
N LYS A 249 -4.50 2.28 -15.97
CA LYS A 249 -5.57 2.13 -16.98
C LYS A 249 -6.02 3.51 -17.49
N ASN A 250 -5.13 4.21 -18.18
CA ASN A 250 -5.46 5.52 -18.74
C ASN A 250 -6.41 5.33 -19.93
N GLU A 251 -7.66 5.79 -19.82
CA GLU A 251 -8.69 5.65 -20.88
C GLU A 251 -8.41 6.46 -22.16
N LYS A 252 -7.28 7.15 -22.27
CA LYS A 252 -6.95 7.94 -23.47
C LYS A 252 -6.05 7.15 -24.42
N LYS A 253 -6.69 6.43 -25.35
CA LYS A 253 -6.20 6.32 -26.74
C LYS A 253 -6.54 7.60 -27.48
#